data_AF-A0A955EB06-F1
#
_entry.id   AF-A0A955EB06-F1
#
_cell.length_a   1.000
_cell.length_b   1.000
_cell.length_c   1.000
_cell.angle_alpha   90.00
_cell.angle_beta   90.00
_cell.angle_gamma   90.00
#
_symmetry.space_group_name_H-M   'P 1'
#
loop_
_entity.id
_entity.type
_entity.pdbx_description
1 polymer ?
#
loop_
_entity_poly.entity_id
_entity_poly.type
_entity_poly.pdbx_seq_one_letter_code
_entity_poly.pdbx_strand_id
1 'polypeptide(L)'
;MPLLKYLNYKSQFYLLILGFCFALYNVVLDFKKYLAVAHNVFDFSASIPHPSLTPCFWGMLMFIACLYVAYLVSFKEKLLFQKHLFYMLVGGVVFGWSNVAYLTYIYIAKLNPIKFSFYCTGVVPVNPIYTACFGGTIAFTLSFFLAWFLYRRLFLIN
;
A
#
# COMPACT_ATOMS: atom_id res chain seq x y z
N MET A 1 20.75 17.64 -14.56
CA MET A 1 19.64 16.76 -14.12
C MET A 1 18.31 17.27 -14.69
N PRO A 2 17.91 16.86 -15.91
CA PRO A 2 16.68 17.34 -16.56
C PRO A 2 15.38 16.72 -16.00
N LEU A 3 15.46 15.54 -15.39
CA LEU A 3 14.30 14.81 -14.81
C LEU A 3 13.62 15.55 -13.65
N LEU A 4 14.37 16.35 -12.89
CA LEU A 4 13.87 17.09 -11.73
C LEU A 4 12.96 18.27 -12.11
N LYS A 5 12.97 18.72 -13.37
CA LYS A 5 12.13 19.83 -13.86
C LYS A 5 10.65 19.42 -13.99
N TYR A 6 10.39 18.12 -14.12
CA TYR A 6 9.04 17.55 -14.26
C TYR A 6 8.44 17.04 -12.95
N LEU A 7 9.24 16.98 -11.87
CA LEU A 7 8.76 16.60 -10.55
C LEU A 7 7.92 17.74 -9.94
N ASN A 8 6.60 17.58 -10.04
CA ASN A 8 5.59 18.44 -9.44
C ASN A 8 4.69 17.64 -8.49
N TYR A 9 4.02 18.32 -7.55
CA TYR A 9 3.02 17.72 -6.65
C TYR A 9 1.93 16.92 -7.41
N LYS A 10 1.60 17.32 -8.64
CA LYS A 10 0.72 16.57 -9.55
C LYS A 10 1.23 15.16 -9.85
N SER A 11 2.54 15.01 -10.12
CA SER A 11 3.14 13.69 -10.41
C SER A 11 3.06 12.75 -9.20
N GLN A 12 3.27 13.28 -8.00
CA GLN A 12 3.10 12.54 -6.76
C GLN A 12 1.64 12.11 -6.56
N PHE A 13 0.68 12.98 -6.86
CA PHE A 13 -0.74 12.67 -6.78
C PHE A 13 -1.16 11.58 -7.78
N TYR A 14 -0.70 11.64 -9.04
CA TYR A 14 -0.98 10.59 -10.03
C TYR A 14 -0.40 9.23 -9.63
N LEU A 15 0.80 9.20 -9.06
CA LEU A 15 1.43 7.96 -8.62
C LEU A 15 0.69 7.34 -7.42
N LEU A 16 0.22 8.17 -6.49
CA LEU A 16 -0.65 7.75 -5.39
C LEU A 16 -2.00 7.21 -5.90
N ILE A 17 -2.61 7.82 -6.91
CA ILE A 17 -3.85 7.31 -7.54
C ILE A 17 -3.59 5.94 -8.15
N LEU A 18 -2.50 5.78 -8.89
CA LEU A 18 -2.17 4.52 -9.54
C LEU A 18 -1.96 3.41 -8.49
N GLY A 19 -1.25 3.72 -7.39
CA GLY A 19 -1.09 2.80 -6.25
C GLY A 19 -2.43 2.46 -5.57
N PHE A 20 -3.31 3.44 -5.39
CA PHE A 20 -4.65 3.24 -4.86
C PHE A 20 -5.50 2.33 -5.74
N CYS A 21 -5.55 2.57 -7.05
CA CYS A 21 -6.29 1.73 -7.99
C CYS A 21 -5.78 0.28 -7.97
N PHE A 22 -4.46 0.10 -7.88
CA PHE A 22 -3.85 -1.23 -7.75
C PHE A 22 -4.26 -1.91 -6.44
N ALA A 23 -4.19 -1.20 -5.31
CA ALA A 23 -4.61 -1.74 -4.01
C ALA A 23 -6.10 -2.12 -4.00
N LEU A 24 -6.96 -1.22 -4.51
CA LEU A 24 -8.41 -1.43 -4.62
C LEU A 24 -8.75 -2.65 -5.48
N TYR A 25 -8.10 -2.80 -6.63
CA TYR A 25 -8.30 -3.96 -7.50
C TYR A 25 -8.00 -5.28 -6.79
N ASN A 26 -6.89 -5.36 -6.04
CA ASN A 26 -6.53 -6.56 -5.29
C ASN A 26 -7.49 -6.83 -4.12
N VAL A 27 -7.91 -5.80 -3.39
CA VAL A 27 -8.92 -5.94 -2.33
C VAL A 27 -10.23 -6.49 -2.91
N VAL A 28 -10.69 -5.98 -4.05
CA VAL A 28 -11.90 -6.49 -4.72
C VAL A 28 -11.74 -7.94 -5.13
N LEU A 29 -10.57 -8.36 -5.62
CA LEU A 29 -10.31 -9.77 -5.94
C LEU A 29 -10.36 -10.65 -4.69
N ASP A 30 -9.80 -10.21 -3.56
CA ASP A 30 -9.86 -10.96 -2.31
C ASP A 30 -11.29 -11.04 -1.77
N PHE A 31 -12.07 -9.96 -1.86
CA PHE A 31 -13.51 -9.98 -1.53
C PHE A 31 -14.29 -10.96 -2.40
N LYS A 32 -14.01 -11.02 -3.72
CA LYS A 32 -14.65 -11.99 -4.62
C LYS A 32 -14.33 -13.43 -4.24
N LYS A 33 -13.07 -13.72 -3.89
CA LYS A 33 -12.65 -15.06 -3.44
C LYS A 33 -13.29 -15.44 -2.11
N TYR A 34 -13.38 -14.48 -1.18
CA TYR A 34 -14.07 -14.67 0.09
C TYR A 34 -15.56 -14.97 -0.12
N LEU A 35 -16.25 -14.16 -0.92
CA LEU A 35 -17.67 -14.33 -1.24
C LEU A 35 -17.98 -15.65 -1.95
N ALA A 36 -17.05 -16.17 -2.76
CA ALA A 36 -17.19 -17.47 -3.41
C ALA A 36 -17.18 -18.65 -2.42
N VAL A 37 -16.63 -18.47 -1.21
CA VAL A 37 -16.52 -19.54 -0.20
C VAL A 37 -17.45 -19.31 0.99
N ALA A 38 -17.57 -18.07 1.46
CA ALA A 38 -18.38 -17.72 2.63
C ALA A 38 -19.87 -17.51 2.27
N HIS A 39 -20.22 -17.33 1.00
CA HIS A 39 -21.57 -17.04 0.47
C HIS A 39 -22.28 -15.79 1.05
N ASN A 40 -21.79 -15.21 2.16
CA ASN A 40 -22.32 -14.03 2.85
C ASN A 40 -21.18 -13.11 3.33
N VAL A 41 -21.42 -11.80 3.31
CA VAL A 41 -20.44 -10.77 3.70
C VAL A 41 -20.21 -10.73 5.22
N PHE A 42 -21.21 -11.12 6.01
CA PHE A 42 -21.19 -11.06 7.48
C PHE A 42 -20.86 -12.40 8.15
N ASP A 43 -20.52 -13.43 7.38
CA ASP A 43 -20.26 -14.74 7.94
C ASP A 43 -18.80 -14.87 8.36
N PHE A 44 -18.51 -14.62 9.63
CA PHE A 44 -17.16 -14.72 10.20
C PHE A 44 -16.73 -16.17 10.51
N SER A 45 -17.59 -17.15 10.19
CA SER A 45 -17.35 -18.58 10.49
C SER A 45 -16.55 -19.30 9.40
N ALA A 46 -16.25 -18.62 8.29
CA ALA A 46 -15.52 -19.21 7.17
C ALA A 46 -14.05 -19.54 7.54
N SER A 47 -13.53 -20.65 7.01
CA SER A 47 -12.11 -21.04 7.18
C SER A 47 -11.12 -20.03 6.59
N ILE A 48 -11.60 -19.11 5.74
CA ILE A 48 -10.81 -18.05 5.11
C ILE A 48 -11.00 -16.75 5.91
N PRO A 49 -9.92 -16.01 6.24
CA PRO A 49 -10.03 -14.76 6.98
C PRO A 49 -10.84 -13.72 6.21
N HIS A 50 -11.61 -12.92 6.97
CA HIS A 50 -12.37 -11.82 6.40
C HIS A 50 -11.42 -10.80 5.74
N PRO A 51 -11.69 -10.34 4.51
CA PRO A 51 -10.79 -9.45 3.75
C PRO A 51 -10.53 -8.09 4.41
N SER A 52 -11.36 -7.65 5.35
CA SER A 52 -11.08 -6.45 6.17
C SER A 52 -9.94 -6.63 7.18
N LEU A 53 -9.59 -7.88 7.52
CA LEU A 53 -8.50 -8.22 8.42
C LEU A 53 -7.18 -8.45 7.67
N THR A 54 -7.19 -8.39 6.33
CA THR A 54 -5.97 -8.57 5.54
C THR A 54 -5.17 -7.27 5.48
N PRO A 55 -3.82 -7.36 5.47
CA PRO A 55 -2.98 -6.17 5.40
C PRO A 55 -3.18 -5.37 4.10
N CYS A 56 -3.69 -5.99 3.02
CA CYS A 56 -4.03 -5.29 1.78
C CYS A 56 -5.17 -4.27 1.96
N PHE A 57 -6.19 -4.58 2.78
CA PHE A 57 -7.27 -3.64 3.08
C PHE A 57 -6.75 -2.42 3.85
N TRP A 58 -5.90 -2.64 4.85
CA TRP A 58 -5.24 -1.56 5.59
C TRP A 58 -4.31 -0.73 4.71
N GLY A 59 -3.60 -1.37 3.78
CA GLY A 59 -2.79 -0.69 2.77
C GLY A 59 -3.62 0.23 1.87
N MET A 60 -4.80 -0.21 1.44
CA MET A 60 -5.75 0.61 0.67
C MET A 60 -6.19 1.85 1.46
N LEU A 61 -6.55 1.69 2.74
CA LEU A 61 -6.92 2.82 3.61
C LEU A 61 -5.77 3.82 3.77
N MET A 62 -4.54 3.32 3.90
CA MET A 62 -3.33 4.18 3.93
C MET A 62 -3.14 4.97 2.63
N PHE A 63 -3.40 4.36 1.46
CA PHE A 63 -3.38 5.08 0.18
C PHE A 63 -4.43 6.19 0.11
N ILE A 64 -5.65 5.95 0.62
CA ILE A 64 -6.70 6.98 0.69
C ILE A 64 -6.26 8.14 1.58
N ALA A 65 -5.71 7.84 2.76
CA ALA A 65 -5.20 8.87 3.67
C ALA A 65 -4.07 9.69 3.01
N CYS A 66 -3.13 9.03 2.32
CA CYS A 66 -2.06 9.71 1.59
C CYS A 66 -2.60 10.57 0.44
N LEU A 67 -3.62 10.10 -0.29
CA LEU A 67 -4.27 10.88 -1.35
C LEU A 67 -4.95 12.14 -0.79
N TYR A 68 -5.63 12.01 0.34
CA TYR A 68 -6.27 13.14 1.00
C TYR A 68 -5.23 14.20 1.43
N VAL A 69 -4.12 13.78 2.03
CA VAL A 69 -3.05 14.70 2.41
C VAL A 69 -2.37 15.31 1.18
N ALA A 70 -2.13 14.53 0.12
CA ALA A 70 -1.58 15.03 -1.14
C ALA A 70 -2.50 16.05 -1.83
N TYR A 71 -3.82 15.88 -1.72
CA TYR A 71 -4.79 16.88 -2.14
C TYR A 71 -4.65 18.18 -1.33
N LEU A 72 -4.54 18.09 0.00
CA LEU A 72 -4.36 19.26 0.86
C LEU A 72 -3.05 20.03 0.60
N VAL A 73 -1.95 19.34 0.23
CA VAL A 73 -0.68 19.98 -0.19
C VAL A 73 -0.89 20.97 -1.34
N SER A 74 -1.90 20.75 -2.19
CA SER A 74 -2.17 21.64 -3.34
C SER A 74 -2.85 22.95 -2.95
N PHE A 75 -3.45 23.05 -1.76
CA PHE A 75 -4.28 24.20 -1.33
C PHE A 75 -3.77 24.92 -0.07
N LYS A 76 -3.06 24.23 0.84
CA LYS A 76 -2.63 24.78 2.14
C LYS A 76 -1.10 24.85 2.27
N GLU A 77 -0.59 25.19 3.46
CA GLU A 77 0.85 25.27 3.80
C GLU A 77 1.65 24.06 3.29
N LYS A 78 2.27 24.25 2.12
CA LYS A 78 2.86 23.15 1.34
C LYS A 78 3.89 22.37 2.13
N LEU A 79 4.69 23.05 2.96
CA LEU A 79 5.77 22.44 3.73
C LEU A 79 5.26 21.52 4.86
N LEU A 80 4.24 21.97 5.62
CA LEU A 80 3.69 21.22 6.74
C LEU A 80 2.96 19.95 6.26
N PHE A 81 2.13 20.08 5.21
CA PHE A 81 1.42 18.93 4.65
C PHE A 81 2.36 17.98 3.89
N GLN A 82 3.41 18.48 3.23
CA GLN A 82 4.41 17.61 2.61
C GLN A 82 5.19 16.81 3.67
N LYS A 83 5.49 17.41 4.83
CA LYS A 83 6.10 16.70 5.96
C LYS A 83 5.19 15.60 6.50
N HIS A 84 3.89 15.86 6.65
CA HIS A 84 2.92 14.83 7.06
C HIS A 84 2.81 13.70 6.03
N LEU A 85 2.72 14.06 4.74
CA LEU A 85 2.68 13.10 3.65
C LEU A 85 3.94 12.22 3.63
N PHE A 86 5.10 12.81 3.89
CA PHE A 86 6.36 12.08 4.01
C PHE A 86 6.32 11.05 5.14
N TYR A 87 5.89 11.42 6.35
CA TYR A 87 5.77 10.47 7.46
C TYR A 87 4.74 9.37 7.21
N MET A 88 3.60 9.69 6.60
CA MET A 88 2.62 8.69 6.19
C MET A 88 3.21 7.69 5.18
N LEU A 89 3.98 8.19 4.21
CA LEU A 89 4.65 7.34 3.23
C LEU A 89 5.74 6.47 3.88
N VAL A 90 6.50 6.97 4.86
CA VAL A 90 7.42 6.13 5.65
C VAL A 90 6.65 4.98 6.31
N GLY A 91 5.53 5.29 6.97
CA GLY A 91 4.69 4.29 7.60
C GLY A 91 4.21 3.23 6.62
N GLY A 92 3.72 3.65 5.44
CA GLY A 92 3.28 2.75 4.37
C GLY A 92 4.41 1.87 3.81
N VAL A 93 5.61 2.42 3.63
CA VAL A 93 6.80 1.68 3.17
C VAL A 93 7.20 0.63 4.20
N VAL A 94 7.33 1.01 5.47
CA VAL A 94 7.70 0.08 6.55
C VAL A 94 6.66 -1.03 6.69
N PHE A 95 5.37 -0.68 6.67
CA PHE A 95 4.27 -1.63 6.74
C PHE A 95 4.28 -2.60 5.54
N GLY A 96 4.46 -2.09 4.32
CA GLY A 96 4.52 -2.90 3.12
C GLY A 96 5.70 -3.88 3.13
N TRP A 97 6.91 -3.39 3.40
CA TRP A 97 8.11 -4.23 3.46
C TRP A 97 8.07 -5.24 4.60
N SER A 98 7.48 -4.91 5.76
CA SER A 98 7.31 -5.85 6.86
C SER A 98 6.40 -7.02 6.47
N ASN A 99 5.30 -6.75 5.78
CA ASN A 99 4.40 -7.79 5.28
C ASN A 99 5.04 -8.63 4.16
N VAL A 100 5.78 -8.01 3.24
CA VAL A 100 6.53 -8.72 2.20
C VAL A 100 7.61 -9.61 2.82
N ALA A 101 8.35 -9.12 3.82
CA ALA A 101 9.37 -9.88 4.54
C ALA A 101 8.75 -11.06 5.29
N TYR A 102 7.63 -10.84 5.99
CA TYR A 102 6.88 -11.91 6.66
C TYR A 102 6.44 -13.00 5.67
N LEU A 103 5.89 -12.60 4.53
CA LEU A 103 5.44 -13.53 3.51
C LEU A 103 6.61 -14.30 2.87
N THR A 104 7.74 -13.62 2.66
CA THR A 104 8.99 -14.22 2.16
C THR A 104 9.57 -15.22 3.17
N TYR A 105 9.53 -14.90 4.47
CA TYR A 105 9.95 -15.79 5.53
C TYR A 105 9.10 -17.08 5.56
N ILE A 106 7.77 -16.96 5.48
CA ILE A 106 6.87 -18.13 5.40
C ILE A 106 7.19 -18.99 4.18
N TYR A 107 7.42 -18.35 3.03
CA TYR A 107 7.75 -19.03 1.79
C TYR A 107 9.06 -19.82 1.88
N ILE A 108 10.14 -19.19 2.39
CA ILE A 108 11.47 -19.81 2.52
C ILE A 108 11.45 -20.92 3.57
N ALA A 109 10.78 -20.70 4.69
CA ALA A 109 10.70 -21.67 5.79
C ALA A 109 9.83 -22.90 5.44
N LYS A 110 9.19 -22.94 4.26
CA LYS A 110 8.23 -23.97 3.85
C LYS A 110 7.19 -24.27 4.92
N LEU A 111 6.84 -23.25 5.72
CA LEU A 111 5.84 -23.39 6.77
C LEU A 111 4.53 -23.73 6.07
N ASN A 112 4.02 -24.94 6.32
CA ASN A 112 2.81 -25.44 5.70
C ASN A 112 1.71 -24.38 5.84
N PRO A 113 1.20 -23.85 4.71
CA PRO A 113 0.38 -22.65 4.78
C PRO A 113 -1.04 -22.90 5.30
N ILE A 114 -1.33 -24.17 5.63
CA ILE A 114 -2.62 -24.73 6.05
C ILE A 114 -3.03 -24.27 7.46
N LYS A 115 -2.13 -23.65 8.25
CA LYS A 115 -2.43 -23.27 9.66
C LYS A 115 -2.47 -21.76 9.97
N PHE A 116 -2.15 -20.87 9.04
CA PHE A 116 -2.09 -19.44 9.31
C PHE A 116 -3.07 -18.66 8.42
N SER A 117 -4.30 -18.47 8.88
CA SER A 117 -5.33 -17.65 8.23
C SER A 117 -5.02 -16.13 8.25
N PHE A 118 -3.77 -15.69 8.11
CA PHE A 118 -3.39 -14.27 8.11
C PHE A 118 -2.42 -13.96 6.95
N TYR A 119 -2.87 -14.21 5.73
CA TYR A 119 -2.10 -13.86 4.53
C TYR A 119 -2.55 -12.51 3.95
N CYS A 120 -1.63 -11.87 3.20
CA CYS A 120 -1.91 -10.66 2.41
C CYS A 120 -3.10 -10.83 1.45
N THR A 121 -3.27 -12.04 0.93
CA THR A 121 -4.37 -12.48 0.09
C THR A 121 -4.93 -13.75 0.71
N GLY A 122 -6.24 -14.01 0.68
CA GLY A 122 -6.85 -15.24 1.26
C GLY A 122 -6.41 -16.57 0.62
N VAL A 123 -5.34 -16.55 -0.18
CA VAL A 123 -4.75 -17.66 -0.93
C VAL A 123 -3.24 -17.60 -0.76
N VAL A 124 -2.62 -18.77 -0.58
CA VAL A 124 -1.15 -18.91 -0.46
C VAL A 124 -0.51 -18.58 -1.80
N PRO A 125 0.33 -17.55 -1.88
CA PRO A 125 1.04 -17.23 -3.12
C PRO A 125 2.21 -18.20 -3.31
N VAL A 126 2.36 -18.72 -4.53
CA VAL A 126 3.45 -19.61 -4.96
C VAL A 126 4.80 -18.88 -5.06
N ASN A 127 4.78 -17.54 -4.99
CA ASN A 127 5.97 -16.69 -4.97
C ASN A 127 5.67 -15.30 -4.34
N PRO A 128 6.54 -14.79 -3.44
CA PRO A 128 6.32 -13.51 -2.74
C PRO A 128 6.36 -12.28 -3.67
N ILE A 129 7.08 -12.38 -4.81
CA ILE A 129 7.26 -11.30 -5.79
C ILE A 129 5.96 -11.00 -6.56
N TYR A 130 5.08 -12.00 -6.76
CA TYR A 130 3.83 -11.83 -7.50
C TYR A 130 2.64 -11.45 -6.60
N THR A 131 2.92 -11.03 -5.36
CA THR A 131 1.85 -10.68 -4.43
C THR A 131 1.39 -9.23 -4.57
N ALA A 132 0.11 -9.01 -4.30
CA ALA A 132 -0.47 -7.68 -4.18
C ALA A 132 0.31 -6.79 -3.19
N CYS A 133 0.81 -7.38 -2.10
CA CYS A 133 1.64 -6.70 -1.10
C CYS A 133 2.96 -6.18 -1.70
N PHE A 134 3.63 -6.94 -2.57
CA PHE A 134 4.86 -6.47 -3.23
C PHE A 134 4.59 -5.29 -4.17
N GLY A 135 3.55 -5.39 -5.01
CA GLY A 135 3.17 -4.30 -5.91
C GLY A 135 2.78 -3.02 -5.17
N GLY A 136 2.00 -3.13 -4.09
CA GLY A 136 1.65 -2.00 -3.22
C GLY A 136 2.87 -1.38 -2.54
N THR A 137 3.81 -2.21 -2.07
CA THR A 137 5.05 -1.75 -1.42
C THR A 137 5.94 -0.99 -2.40
N ILE A 138 6.04 -1.42 -3.66
CA ILE A 138 6.74 -0.68 -4.71
C ILE A 138 6.10 0.69 -4.93
N ALA A 139 4.77 0.76 -5.03
CA ALA A 139 4.06 2.02 -5.23
C ALA A 139 4.25 3.00 -4.06
N PHE A 140 4.24 2.51 -2.81
CA PHE A 140 4.61 3.29 -1.63
C PHE A 140 6.06 3.77 -1.66
N THR A 141 6.99 2.89 -2.05
CA THR A 141 8.42 3.22 -2.11
C THR A 141 8.72 4.28 -3.17
N LEU A 142 8.12 4.16 -4.36
CA LEU A 142 8.23 5.16 -5.43
C LEU A 142 7.63 6.51 -4.99
N SER A 143 6.46 6.47 -4.37
CA SER A 143 5.82 7.68 -3.82
C SER A 143 6.66 8.33 -2.73
N PHE A 144 7.30 7.53 -1.87
CA PHE A 144 8.21 7.99 -0.83
C PHE A 144 9.44 8.71 -1.40
N PHE A 145 10.10 8.12 -2.41
CA PHE A 145 11.24 8.77 -3.05
C PHE A 145 10.86 10.12 -3.67
N LEU A 146 9.72 10.20 -4.37
CA LEU A 146 9.22 11.47 -4.89
C LEU A 146 8.95 12.49 -3.78
N ALA A 147 8.32 12.06 -2.68
CA ALA A 147 8.03 12.91 -1.54
C ALA A 147 9.32 13.45 -0.88
N TRP A 148 10.35 12.61 -0.74
CA TRP A 148 11.66 12.99 -0.22
C TRP A 148 12.35 14.04 -1.09
N PHE A 149 12.37 13.84 -2.41
CA PHE A 149 12.95 14.81 -3.35
C PHE A 149 12.21 16.15 -3.31
N LEU A 150 10.86 16.13 -3.27
CA LEU A 150 10.05 17.33 -3.15
C LEU A 150 10.25 18.04 -1.81
N TYR A 151 10.35 17.28 -0.72
CA TYR A 151 10.60 17.82 0.62
C TYR A 151 11.97 18.49 0.70
N ARG A 152 13.05 17.86 0.20
CA ARG A 152 14.38 18.49 0.14
C ARG A 152 14.39 19.77 -0.70
N ARG A 153 13.66 19.79 -1.82
CA ARG A 153 13.55 20.98 -2.67
C ARG A 153 12.82 22.12 -1.96
N LEU A 154 11.72 21.82 -1.27
CA LEU A 154 10.97 22.80 -0.48
C LEU A 154 11.77 23.35 0.71
N PHE A 155 12.57 22.50 1.36
CA PHE A 155 13.44 22.90 2.47
C PHE A 155 14.61 23.79 2.03
N LEU A 156 15.14 23.61 0.81
CA LEU A 156 16.24 24.45 0.28
C LEU A 156 15.79 25.84 -0.22
N ILE A 157 14.49 26.05 -0.41
CA ILE A 157 13.93 27.31 -0.95
C ILE A 157 13.42 28.24 0.18
N ASN A 158 13.14 27.68 1.36
CA ASN A 158 12.80 28.42 2.58
C ASN A 158 14.05 28.75 3.38
#